data_AF-A0A329RG82-F1
#
_entry.id   AF-A0A329RG82-F1
#
_cell.length_a   1.000
_cell.length_b   1.000
_cell.length_c   1.000
_cell.angle_alpha   90.00
_cell.angle_beta   90.00
_cell.angle_gamma   90.00
#
_symmetry.space_group_name_H-M   'P 1'
#
loop_
_entity.id
_entity.type
_entity.pdbx_description
1 polymer ?
#
loop_
_entity_poly.entity_id
_entity_poly.type
_entity_poly.pdbx_seq_one_letter_code
_entity_poly.pdbx_strand_id
1 'polypeptide(L)'
;MLPPTSPTNAPIALGDVRCSVVATRKVAGHTDYAIRVQTDRYGGEDLVYRRFSAFLQLQQLARRHFQDHAVCCGSDESCLLASCLERVFEDTEFPVMQGRFLGKNSKSVVRERVLFLNAFLLELEEALCKCPPVVMARCEKQGCKITKLLKSFYGCLDVSGSDSM
;
A
#
# COMPACT_ATOMS: atom_id res chain seq x y z
N MET A 1 12.85 27.53 23.22
CA MET A 1 12.31 27.13 21.91
C MET A 1 13.10 25.93 21.44
N LEU A 2 12.48 24.77 21.31
CA LEU A 2 13.14 23.56 20.79
C LEU A 2 13.27 23.69 19.26
N PRO A 3 14.39 23.25 18.66
CA PRO A 3 14.55 23.26 17.22
C PRO A 3 13.52 22.32 16.57
N PRO A 4 13.10 22.58 15.32
CA PRO A 4 12.30 21.63 14.57
C PRO A 4 13.13 20.35 14.43
N THR A 5 12.62 19.25 14.99
CA THR A 5 13.22 17.93 14.84
C THR A 5 13.22 17.59 13.36
N SER A 6 14.41 17.53 12.76
CA SER A 6 14.63 16.92 11.45
C SER A 6 13.92 15.57 11.39
N PRO A 7 13.29 15.19 10.27
CA PRO A 7 12.71 13.86 10.15
C PRO A 7 13.83 12.87 10.40
N THR A 8 13.69 12.07 11.46
CA THR A 8 14.58 10.95 11.72
C THR A 8 14.54 10.09 10.47
N ASN A 9 15.67 9.92 9.78
CA ASN A 9 15.86 9.00 8.65
C ASN A 9 15.76 7.53 9.10
N ALA A 10 14.81 7.22 10.00
CA ALA A 10 14.52 5.88 10.42
C ALA A 10 13.66 5.23 9.32
N PRO A 11 14.01 4.02 8.88
CA PRO A 11 13.21 3.29 7.91
C PRO A 11 11.80 3.11 8.45
N ILE A 12 10.80 3.50 7.65
CA ILE A 12 9.39 3.44 8.04
C ILE A 12 8.99 1.96 8.11
N ALA A 13 8.61 1.48 9.30
CA ALA A 13 8.11 0.13 9.46
C ALA A 13 6.72 0.01 8.83
N LEU A 14 6.51 -0.96 7.94
CA LEU A 14 5.26 -1.11 7.20
C LEU A 14 4.05 -1.37 8.12
N GLY A 15 4.26 -2.03 9.26
CA GLY A 15 3.21 -2.25 10.26
C GLY A 15 2.75 -0.99 11.00
N ASP A 16 3.52 0.09 10.94
CA ASP A 16 3.18 1.38 11.56
C ASP A 16 2.46 2.34 10.60
N VAL A 17 2.36 1.99 9.30
CA VAL A 17 1.71 2.83 8.31
C VAL A 17 0.19 2.83 8.54
N ARG A 18 -0.38 4.02 8.72
CA ARG A 18 -1.84 4.25 8.72
C ARG A 18 -2.24 4.99 7.47
N CYS A 19 -3.35 4.61 6.85
CA CYS A 19 -3.74 5.27 5.62
C CYS A 19 -5.25 5.34 5.37
N SER A 20 -5.67 6.42 4.69
CA SER A 20 -7.05 6.57 4.23
C SER A 20 -7.14 7.49 3.02
N VAL A 21 -8.09 7.23 2.14
CA VAL A 21 -8.49 8.14 1.07
C VAL A 21 -9.29 9.30 1.67
N VAL A 22 -8.71 10.49 1.63
CA VAL A 22 -9.27 11.71 2.24
C VAL A 22 -9.86 12.70 1.22
N ALA A 23 -9.42 12.62 -0.04
CA ALA A 23 -9.91 13.49 -1.10
C ALA A 23 -9.80 12.81 -2.48
N THR A 24 -10.39 13.46 -3.49
CA THR A 24 -10.22 13.07 -4.89
C THR A 24 -9.93 14.30 -5.73
N ARG A 25 -9.18 14.13 -6.82
CA ARG A 25 -8.93 15.19 -7.79
C ARG A 25 -9.02 14.65 -9.21
N LYS A 26 -9.35 15.52 -10.17
CA LYS A 26 -9.32 15.18 -11.58
C LYS A 26 -8.03 15.68 -12.22
N VAL A 27 -7.28 14.77 -12.84
CA VAL A 27 -6.02 15.08 -13.54
C VAL A 27 -6.03 14.39 -14.90
N ALA A 28 -5.87 15.14 -15.99
CA ALA A 28 -5.84 14.63 -17.37
C ALA A 28 -7.00 13.66 -17.70
N GLY A 29 -8.23 13.98 -17.26
CA GLY A 29 -9.42 13.16 -17.50
C GLY A 29 -9.55 11.93 -16.58
N HIS A 30 -8.56 11.65 -15.74
CA HIS A 30 -8.59 10.59 -14.73
C HIS A 30 -8.98 11.13 -13.37
N THR A 31 -9.44 10.24 -12.48
CA THR A 31 -9.67 10.54 -11.06
C THR A 31 -8.54 9.93 -10.24
N ASP A 32 -7.80 10.78 -9.55
CA ASP A 32 -6.84 10.39 -8.54
C ASP A 32 -7.52 10.43 -7.16
N TYR A 33 -7.17 9.47 -6.32
CA TYR A 33 -7.57 9.36 -4.92
C TYR A 33 -6.37 9.81 -4.09
N ALA A 34 -6.57 10.82 -3.25
CA ALA A 34 -5.56 11.33 -2.33
C ALA A 34 -5.58 10.46 -1.08
N ILE A 35 -4.53 9.68 -0.91
CA ILE A 35 -4.30 8.82 0.26
C ILE A 35 -3.48 9.63 1.25
N ARG A 36 -4.03 9.92 2.43
CA ARG A 36 -3.26 10.34 3.59
C ARG A 36 -2.52 9.13 4.11
N VAL A 37 -1.19 9.24 4.23
CA VAL A 37 -0.30 8.22 4.77
C VAL A 37 0.38 8.81 6.00
N GLN A 38 0.17 8.20 7.15
CA GLN A 38 0.83 8.53 8.41
C GLN A 38 1.89 7.46 8.67
N THR A 39 3.15 7.88 8.81
CA THR A 39 4.32 6.98 8.89
C THR A 39 5.06 7.08 10.21
N ASP A 40 4.74 8.07 11.04
CA ASP A 40 5.29 8.23 12.37
C ASP A 40 4.19 8.43 13.44
N ARG A 41 4.56 8.26 14.70
CA ARG A 41 3.69 8.54 15.85
C ARG A 41 3.58 10.04 16.17
N TYR A 42 4.32 10.88 15.45
CA TYR A 42 4.49 12.31 15.74
C TYR A 42 3.68 13.22 14.78
N GLY A 43 2.95 12.63 13.83
CA GLY A 43 2.00 13.33 12.96
C GLY A 43 2.54 13.72 11.58
N GLY A 44 3.64 13.13 11.12
CA GLY A 44 4.09 13.23 9.73
C GLY A 44 3.04 12.64 8.79
N GLU A 45 2.31 13.50 8.08
CA GLU A 45 1.30 13.13 7.10
C GLU A 45 1.77 13.47 5.69
N ASP A 46 1.88 12.44 4.84
CA ASP A 46 2.08 12.62 3.41
C ASP A 46 0.79 12.35 2.64
N LEU A 47 0.62 13.08 1.52
CA LEU A 47 -0.46 12.81 0.57
C LEU A 47 0.09 12.10 -0.66
N VAL A 48 -0.34 10.87 -0.87
CA VAL A 48 0.00 10.07 -2.05
C VAL A 48 -1.21 9.94 -2.95
N TYR A 49 -1.04 10.33 -4.21
CA TYR A 49 -2.09 10.27 -5.21
C TYR A 49 -1.98 8.97 -6.01
N ARG A 50 -3.07 8.20 -6.03
CA ARG A 50 -3.18 6.95 -6.80
C ARG A 50 -4.48 6.93 -7.59
N ARG A 51 -4.42 6.45 -8.83
CA ARG A 51 -5.63 6.16 -9.62
C ARG A 51 -6.25 4.87 -9.13
N PHE A 52 -7.53 4.65 -9.41
CA PHE A 52 -8.20 3.37 -9.12
C PHE A 52 -7.44 2.16 -9.73
N SER A 53 -6.88 2.34 -10.94
CA SER A 53 -6.07 1.32 -11.61
C SER A 53 -4.81 0.92 -10.85
N ALA A 54 -4.24 1.81 -10.02
CA ALA A 54 -3.07 1.49 -9.22
C ALA A 54 -3.42 0.51 -8.08
N PHE A 55 -4.63 0.60 -7.52
CA PHE A 55 -5.11 -0.38 -6.53
C PHE A 55 -5.37 -1.74 -7.19
N LEU A 56 -5.94 -1.76 -8.40
CA LEU A 56 -6.08 -3.00 -9.18
C LEU A 56 -4.73 -3.65 -9.46
N GLN A 57 -3.74 -2.85 -9.87
CA GLN A 57 -2.38 -3.34 -10.10
C GLN A 57 -1.73 -3.86 -8.82
N LEU A 58 -1.89 -3.15 -7.70
CA LEU A 58 -1.42 -3.61 -6.39
C LEU A 58 -1.98 -5.00 -6.06
N GLN A 59 -3.30 -5.16 -6.19
CA GLN A 59 -3.95 -6.44 -5.94
C GLN A 59 -3.42 -7.55 -6.87
N GLN A 60 -3.37 -7.29 -8.18
CA GLN A 60 -2.91 -8.27 -9.16
C GLN A 60 -1.47 -8.74 -8.90
N LEU A 61 -0.57 -7.80 -8.59
CA LEU A 61 0.82 -8.10 -8.30
C LEU A 61 0.97 -8.89 -6.99
N ALA A 62 0.22 -8.50 -5.94
CA ALA A 62 0.24 -9.21 -4.67
C ALA A 62 -0.32 -10.64 -4.79
N ARG A 63 -1.49 -10.80 -5.42
CA ARG A 63 -2.11 -12.11 -5.67
C ARG A 63 -1.18 -13.04 -6.43
N ARG A 64 -0.64 -12.57 -7.56
CA ARG A 64 0.31 -13.37 -8.35
C ARG A 64 1.51 -13.80 -7.51
N HIS A 65 2.07 -12.88 -6.72
CA HIS A 65 3.22 -13.20 -5.88
C HIS A 65 2.93 -14.30 -4.84
N PHE A 66 1.74 -14.30 -4.23
CA PHE A 66 1.34 -15.34 -3.27
C PHE A 66 0.99 -16.67 -3.95
N GLN A 67 0.22 -16.63 -5.05
CA GLN A 67 -0.22 -17.80 -5.81
C GLN A 67 0.93 -18.54 -6.49
N ASP A 68 1.91 -17.81 -7.03
CA ASP A 68 3.11 -18.42 -7.62
C ASP A 68 4.06 -18.99 -6.54
N HIS A 69 3.67 -18.90 -5.26
CA HIS A 69 4.50 -19.20 -4.10
C HIS A 69 5.91 -18.61 -4.23
N ALA A 70 5.96 -17.37 -4.73
CA ALA A 70 7.20 -16.76 -5.15
C ALA A 70 8.14 -16.61 -3.96
N VAL A 71 9.31 -17.22 -4.10
CA VAL A 71 10.36 -17.21 -3.10
C VAL A 71 10.85 -15.77 -2.89
N CYS A 72 10.81 -15.30 -1.64
CA CYS A 72 11.38 -14.02 -1.22
C CYS A 72 11.71 -14.04 0.29
N CYS A 73 12.02 -12.89 0.89
CA CYS A 73 12.36 -12.78 2.32
C CYS A 73 13.65 -13.53 2.74
N GLY A 74 14.54 -13.82 1.78
CA GLY A 74 15.81 -14.50 2.04
C GLY A 74 15.65 -15.95 2.52
N SER A 75 14.53 -16.60 2.19
CA SER A 75 14.29 -18.04 2.35
C SER A 75 14.15 -18.71 1.00
N ASP A 76 14.26 -20.04 0.94
CA ASP A 76 13.85 -20.87 -0.20
C ASP A 76 12.33 -21.19 -0.19
N GLU A 77 11.64 -20.72 0.86
CA GLU A 77 10.21 -20.86 1.08
C GLU A 77 9.41 -19.66 0.52
N SER A 78 8.09 -19.82 0.47
CA SER A 78 7.15 -18.77 0.06
C SER A 78 7.23 -17.53 0.95
N CYS A 79 6.70 -16.41 0.46
CA CYS A 79 6.69 -15.14 1.18
C CYS A 79 6.09 -15.27 2.59
N LEU A 80 6.85 -14.90 3.63
CA LEU A 80 6.40 -14.98 5.03
C LEU A 80 5.13 -14.15 5.31
N LEU A 81 4.88 -13.11 4.51
CA LEU A 81 3.68 -12.27 4.63
C LEU A 81 2.42 -12.91 4.03
N ALA A 82 2.53 -14.01 3.28
CA ALA A 82 1.38 -14.69 2.68
C ALA A 82 0.34 -15.05 3.75
N SER A 83 0.77 -15.65 4.85
CA SER A 83 -0.08 -16.03 5.98
C SER A 83 -0.93 -14.89 6.56
N CYS A 84 -0.47 -13.64 6.42
CA CYS A 84 -1.14 -12.46 6.96
C CYS A 84 -1.96 -11.72 5.88
N LEU A 85 -1.44 -11.64 4.66
CA LEU A 85 -1.93 -10.70 3.64
C LEU A 85 -2.67 -11.36 2.48
N GLU A 86 -2.45 -12.65 2.22
CA GLU A 86 -2.99 -13.33 1.04
C GLU A 86 -4.50 -13.20 0.97
N ARG A 87 -5.21 -13.49 2.07
CA ARG A 87 -6.66 -13.36 2.14
C ARG A 87 -7.17 -11.96 1.86
N VAL A 88 -6.48 -10.91 2.34
CA VAL A 88 -6.87 -9.52 2.03
C VAL A 88 -6.91 -9.30 0.52
N PHE A 89 -5.91 -9.81 -0.21
CA PHE A 89 -5.84 -9.63 -1.66
C PHE A 89 -6.72 -10.60 -2.44
N GLU A 90 -6.95 -11.81 -1.95
CA GLU A 90 -7.78 -12.82 -2.60
C GLU A 90 -9.28 -12.59 -2.39
N ASP A 91 -9.69 -12.30 -1.15
CA ASP A 91 -11.09 -12.13 -0.76
C ASP A 91 -11.63 -10.73 -1.17
N THR A 92 -10.76 -9.75 -1.39
CA THR A 92 -11.19 -8.44 -1.92
C THR A 92 -11.59 -8.54 -3.39
N GLU A 93 -12.88 -8.49 -3.68
CA GLU A 93 -13.35 -8.33 -5.06
C GLU A 93 -13.37 -6.85 -5.45
N PHE A 94 -12.29 -6.38 -6.07
CA PHE A 94 -12.32 -5.06 -6.67
C PHE A 94 -13.41 -5.04 -7.74
N PRO A 95 -14.35 -4.07 -7.69
CA PRO A 95 -15.47 -4.04 -8.61
C PRO A 95 -14.94 -4.04 -10.05
N VAL A 96 -15.08 -5.18 -10.72
CA VAL A 96 -14.77 -5.36 -12.12
C VAL A 96 -15.84 -4.57 -12.85
N MET A 97 -15.57 -3.30 -13.12
CA MET A 97 -16.45 -2.48 -13.96
C MET A 97 -16.27 -2.92 -15.42
N GLN A 98 -16.69 -4.15 -15.70
CA GLN A 98 -16.69 -4.81 -16.99
C GLN A 98 -17.65 -4.07 -17.94
N GLY A 99 -17.15 -3.75 -19.14
CA GLY A 99 -17.99 -3.63 -20.34
C GLY A 99 -18.02 -2.26 -20.99
N ARG A 100 -17.12 -2.03 -21.95
CA ARG A 100 -17.17 -1.14 -23.14
C ARG A 100 -17.62 0.33 -23.02
N PHE A 101 -18.10 0.75 -21.87
CA PHE A 101 -18.33 2.12 -21.51
C PHE A 101 -17.50 2.33 -20.27
N LEU A 102 -16.47 3.17 -20.40
CA LEU A 102 -15.91 3.91 -19.29
C LEU A 102 -17.06 4.20 -18.32
N GLY A 103 -17.15 3.45 -17.22
CA GLY A 103 -18.03 3.80 -16.11
C GLY A 103 -17.57 5.20 -15.74
N LYS A 104 -18.29 6.21 -16.24
CA LYS A 104 -17.85 7.61 -16.21
C LYS A 104 -17.44 7.87 -14.77
N ASN A 105 -16.37 8.62 -14.55
CA ASN A 105 -16.01 9.15 -13.24
C ASN A 105 -17.09 10.16 -12.78
N SER A 106 -18.32 9.67 -12.64
CA SER A 106 -19.48 10.33 -12.09
C SER A 106 -19.23 10.48 -10.60
N LYS A 107 -19.91 11.46 -10.00
CA LYS A 107 -19.76 11.73 -8.56
C LYS A 107 -20.18 10.51 -7.72
N SER A 108 -21.21 9.76 -8.14
CA SER A 108 -21.67 8.55 -7.43
C SER A 108 -20.61 7.45 -7.46
N VAL A 109 -20.09 7.12 -8.64
CA VAL A 109 -19.05 6.09 -8.82
C VAL A 109 -17.79 6.44 -8.04
N VAL A 110 -17.38 7.72 -8.05
CA VAL A 110 -16.21 8.16 -7.27
C VAL A 110 -16.47 8.02 -5.77
N ARG A 111 -17.66 8.36 -5.28
CA ARG A 111 -18.03 8.20 -3.86
C ARG A 111 -18.02 6.73 -3.43
N GLU A 112 -18.63 5.85 -4.22
CA GLU A 112 -18.63 4.40 -3.96
C GLU A 112 -17.21 3.85 -3.91
N ARG A 113 -16.35 4.26 -4.86
CA ARG A 113 -14.93 3.89 -4.85
C ARG A 113 -14.22 4.40 -3.62
N VAL A 114 -14.46 5.63 -3.15
CA VAL A 114 -13.83 6.13 -1.92
C VAL A 114 -14.17 5.25 -0.72
N LEU A 115 -15.44 4.84 -0.58
CA LEU A 115 -15.87 3.95 0.51
C LEU A 115 -15.20 2.58 0.41
N PHE A 116 -15.22 1.98 -0.78
CA PHE A 116 -14.59 0.69 -1.06
C PHE A 116 -13.08 0.73 -0.78
N LEU A 117 -12.38 1.74 -1.30
CA LEU A 117 -10.93 1.87 -1.15
C LEU A 117 -10.55 2.08 0.32
N ASN A 118 -11.32 2.83 1.10
CA ASN A 118 -11.07 2.98 2.53
C ASN A 118 -11.30 1.68 3.31
N ALA A 119 -12.33 0.90 2.96
CA ALA A 119 -12.54 -0.41 3.57
C ALA A 119 -11.37 -1.36 3.28
N PHE A 120 -10.94 -1.44 2.02
CA PHE A 120 -9.76 -2.23 1.62
C PHE A 120 -8.48 -1.79 2.35
N LEU A 121 -8.22 -0.48 2.44
CA LEU A 121 -7.03 0.04 3.14
C LEU A 121 -7.07 -0.29 4.64
N LEU A 122 -8.25 -0.24 5.27
CA LEU A 122 -8.43 -0.62 6.67
C LEU A 122 -8.17 -2.11 6.90
N GLU A 123 -8.72 -2.99 6.05
CA GLU A 123 -8.46 -4.43 6.15
C GLU A 123 -6.97 -4.78 5.97
N LEU A 124 -6.31 -4.11 5.01
CA LEU A 124 -4.88 -4.26 4.79
C LEU A 124 -4.06 -3.76 5.99
N GLU A 125 -4.42 -2.62 6.56
CA GLU A 125 -3.80 -2.06 7.77
C GLU A 125 -3.95 -3.02 8.95
N GLU A 126 -5.14 -3.56 9.18
CA GLU A 126 -5.38 -4.55 10.23
C GLU A 126 -4.55 -5.82 10.05
N ALA A 127 -4.46 -6.32 8.83
CA ALA A 127 -3.67 -7.51 8.52
C ALA A 127 -2.17 -7.28 8.74
N LEU A 128 -1.66 -6.10 8.37
CA LEU A 128 -0.29 -5.68 8.65
C LEU A 128 -0.04 -5.55 10.16
N CYS A 129 -0.99 -5.00 10.92
CA CYS A 129 -0.90 -4.89 12.37
C CYS A 129 -0.92 -6.25 13.09
N LYS A 130 -1.58 -7.26 12.51
CA LYS A 130 -1.62 -8.63 13.05
C LYS A 130 -0.36 -9.43 12.71
N CYS A 131 0.49 -8.94 11.79
CA CYS A 131 1.74 -9.60 11.43
C CYS A 131 2.72 -9.58 12.63
N PRO A 132 3.32 -10.72 13.01
CA PRO A 132 4.29 -10.75 14.10
C PRO A 132 5.47 -9.78 13.82
N PRO A 133 5.88 -8.94 14.79
CA PRO A 133 6.94 -7.94 14.56
C PRO A 133 8.26 -8.54 14.05
N VAL A 134 8.61 -9.74 14.51
CA VAL A 134 9.81 -10.48 14.05
C VAL A 134 9.71 -10.87 12.58
N VAL A 135 8.53 -11.24 12.10
CA VAL A 135 8.28 -11.56 10.68
C VAL A 135 8.39 -10.29 9.84
N MET A 136 7.70 -9.21 10.25
CA MET A 136 7.75 -7.93 9.54
C MET A 136 9.19 -7.41 9.42
N ALA A 137 9.93 -7.34 10.54
CA ALA A 137 11.32 -6.89 10.54
C ALA A 137 12.22 -7.75 9.65
N ARG A 138 12.01 -9.07 9.61
CA ARG A 138 12.72 -9.97 8.69
C ARG A 138 12.39 -9.67 7.24
N CYS A 139 11.11 -9.53 6.89
CA CYS A 139 10.67 -9.20 5.54
C CYS A 139 11.27 -7.88 5.05
N GLU A 140 11.26 -6.85 5.90
CA GLU A 140 11.84 -5.54 5.60
C GLU A 140 13.36 -5.63 5.41
N LYS A 141 14.07 -6.25 6.35
CA LYS A 141 15.53 -6.42 6.30
C LYS A 141 15.98 -7.21 5.06
N GLN A 142 15.22 -8.22 4.66
CA GLN A 142 15.54 -9.09 3.52
C GLN A 142 15.01 -8.56 2.18
N GLY A 143 14.46 -7.34 2.15
CA GLY A 143 13.97 -6.71 0.93
C GLY A 143 12.81 -7.46 0.27
N CYS A 144 11.89 -8.00 1.08
CA CYS A 144 10.66 -8.68 0.64
C CYS A 144 9.96 -7.89 -0.47
N LYS A 145 9.56 -8.60 -1.55
CA LYS A 145 8.92 -8.00 -2.71
C LYS A 145 7.58 -7.35 -2.35
N ILE A 146 6.79 -7.99 -1.48
CA ILE A 146 5.50 -7.46 -1.01
C ILE A 146 5.69 -6.20 -0.17
N THR A 147 6.66 -6.20 0.76
CA THR A 147 7.00 -5.00 1.51
C THR A 147 7.38 -3.84 0.59
N LYS A 148 8.25 -4.08 -0.40
CA LYS A 148 8.66 -3.06 -1.38
C LYS A 148 7.47 -2.56 -2.21
N LEU A 149 6.60 -3.47 -2.65
CA LEU A 149 5.40 -3.13 -3.39
C LEU A 149 4.47 -2.21 -2.57
N LEU A 150 4.22 -2.56 -1.31
CA LEU A 150 3.36 -1.78 -0.41
C LEU A 150 3.98 -0.42 -0.06
N LYS A 151 5.27 -0.37 0.31
CA LYS A 151 5.96 0.90 0.57
C LYS A 151 5.97 1.82 -0.66
N SER A 152 6.19 1.26 -1.86
CA SER A 152 6.09 2.00 -3.12
C SER A 152 4.66 2.53 -3.36
N PHE A 153 3.65 1.70 -3.09
CA PHE A 153 2.26 2.10 -3.20
C PHE A 153 1.93 3.27 -2.27
N TYR A 154 2.40 3.21 -1.02
CA TYR A 154 2.26 4.27 -0.01
C TYR A 154 3.24 5.43 -0.15
N GLY A 155 4.12 5.43 -1.14
CA GLY A 155 5.11 6.50 -1.35
C GLY A 155 6.17 6.62 -0.25
N CYS A 156 6.31 5.62 0.62
CA CYS A 156 7.29 5.56 1.71
C CYS A 156 8.40 4.55 1.44
N LEU A 157 8.69 4.26 0.17
CA LEU A 157 9.82 3.42 -0.19
C LEU A 157 11.11 4.17 0.17
N ASP A 158 11.85 3.64 1.14
CA ASP A 158 13.18 4.13 1.46
C ASP A 158 14.02 4.05 0.16
N VAL A 159 14.36 5.22 -0.40
CA VAL A 159 15.36 5.30 -1.45
C VAL A 159 16.68 5.04 -0.76
N SER A 160 17.03 3.77 -0.57
CA SER A 160 18.40 3.39 -0.27
C SER A 160 19.25 4.00 -1.38
N GLY A 161 20.01 5.04 -1.04
CA GLY A 161 20.79 5.84 -1.98
C GLY A 161 21.59 4.93 -2.91
N SER A 162 21.11 4.78 -4.14
CA SER A 162 21.95 4.40 -5.26
C SER A 162 22.68 5.66 -5.70
N ASP A 163 23.70 6.05 -4.94
CA ASP A 163 24.71 7.01 -5.36
C ASP A 163 25.98 6.75 -4.53
N SER A 164 26.89 5.97 -5.13
CA SER A 164 28.35 6.00 -5.00
C SER A 164 28.96 4.62 -5.31
N MET A 165 28.94 4.23 -6.58
CA MET A 165 30.06 3.50 -7.20
C MET A 165 30.24 4.00 -8.63
#